data_AF-A0A1Q5UES7-F1
#
_entry.id   AF-A0A1Q5UES7-F1
#
_cell.length_a   1.000
_cell.length_b   1.000
_cell.length_c   1.000
_cell.angle_alpha   90.00
_cell.angle_beta   90.00
_cell.angle_gamma   90.00
#
_symmetry.space_group_name_H-M   'P 1'
#
loop_
_entity.id
_entity.type
_entity.pdbx_description
1 polymer ?
#
loop_
_entity_poly.entity_id
_entity_poly.type
_entity_poly.pdbx_seq_one_letter_code
_entity_poly.pdbx_strand_id
1 'polypeptide(L)' 'MDIASLHTIDVDTGAQPRPGLETPWTLFVDDLKELFKHLDVQDAIMVGHSHGGGEVTHYLEKHGTGRFKKAVLVGAVPP' A
#
# COMPACT_ATOMS: atom_id res chain seq x y z
N MET A 1 -18.41 -5.25 20.01
CA MET A 1 -17.23 -4.80 19.24
C MET A 1 -16.34 -6.01 19.10
N ASP A 2 -16.37 -6.64 17.94
CA ASP A 2 -15.57 -7.84 17.68
C ASP A 2 -14.18 -7.40 17.19
N ILE A 3 -13.12 -7.92 17.81
CA ILE A 3 -11.71 -7.59 17.55
C ILE A 3 -11.08 -8.51 16.49
N ALA A 4 -11.90 -9.24 15.74
CA ALA A 4 -11.51 -10.50 15.11
C ALA A 4 -11.08 -10.47 13.62
N SER A 5 -10.87 -9.32 12.96
CA SER A 5 -10.40 -9.37 11.55
C SER A 5 -9.62 -8.14 11.06
N LEU A 6 -8.80 -7.53 11.93
CA LEU A 6 -7.94 -6.44 11.49
C LEU A 6 -6.76 -7.01 10.68
N HIS A 7 -6.85 -6.93 9.36
CA HIS A 7 -5.77 -7.34 8.46
C HIS A 7 -4.69 -6.26 8.44
N THR A 8 -3.45 -6.65 8.77
CA THR A 8 -2.27 -5.80 8.59
C THR A 8 -1.61 -6.18 7.27
N ILE A 9 -1.39 -5.18 6.41
CA ILE A 9 -0.75 -5.36 5.10
C ILE A 9 0.60 -4.66 5.17
N ASP A 10 1.67 -5.45 5.08
CA ASP A 10 3.04 -4.97 5.01
C ASP A 10 3.38 -4.66 3.55
N VAL A 11 3.81 -3.43 3.31
CA VAL A 11 4.26 -2.92 2.02
C VAL A 11 5.77 -2.76 2.13
N ASP A 12 6.50 -3.82 1.81
CA ASP A 12 7.95 -3.84 1.68
C ASP A 12 8.30 -4.38 0.29
N THR A 13 8.48 -3.49 -0.67
CA THR A 13 8.79 -3.85 -2.05
C THR A 13 10.28 -3.75 -2.32
N GLY A 14 10.92 -4.91 -2.47
CA GLY A 14 12.15 -5.06 -3.24
C GLY A 14 11.87 -5.00 -4.75
N ALA A 15 11.24 -3.93 -5.24
CA ALA A 15 10.71 -3.82 -6.59
C ALA A 15 11.75 -4.21 -7.67
N GLN A 16 11.43 -5.22 -8.47
CA GLN A 16 12.18 -5.55 -9.66
C GLN A 16 11.69 -4.65 -10.81
N PRO A 17 12.56 -3.89 -11.50
CA PRO A 17 12.16 -3.09 -12.64
C PRO A 17 11.57 -3.99 -13.73
N ARG A 18 10.33 -3.72 -14.15
CA ARG A 18 9.70 -4.36 -15.31
C ARG A 18 10.06 -3.54 -16.57
N PRO A 19 10.69 -4.13 -17.60
CA PRO A 19 11.05 -3.39 -18.81
C PRO A 19 9.82 -2.84 -19.53
N GLY A 20 9.87 -1.57 -19.97
CA GLY A 20 8.87 -0.96 -20.84
C GLY A 20 7.70 -0.24 -20.14
N LEU A 21 7.84 0.06 -18.85
CA LEU A 21 6.79 0.66 -18.04
C LEU A 21 7.25 1.96 -17.34
N GLU A 22 6.34 2.94 -17.26
CA GLU A 22 6.58 4.29 -16.75
C GLU A 22 6.84 4.26 -15.24
N THR A 23 8.09 4.47 -14.81
CA THR A 23 8.60 4.48 -13.42
C THR A 23 8.10 3.37 -12.47
N PRO A 24 8.97 2.64 -11.75
CA PRO A 24 8.58 1.50 -10.89
C PRO A 24 7.44 1.80 -9.89
N TRP A 25 7.33 3.05 -9.43
CA TRP A 25 6.49 3.48 -8.33
C TRP A 25 4.99 3.65 -8.67
N THR A 26 4.65 4.07 -9.89
CA THR A 26 3.26 4.46 -10.24
C THR A 26 2.40 3.29 -10.68
N LEU A 27 2.99 2.26 -11.28
CA LEU A 27 2.28 1.03 -11.66
C LEU A 27 1.96 0.15 -10.48
N PHE A 28 2.80 0.18 -9.45
CA PHE A 28 2.61 -0.66 -8.29
C PHE A 28 1.33 -0.32 -7.50
N VAL A 29 0.98 0.96 -7.40
CA VAL A 29 -0.20 1.39 -6.63
C VAL A 29 -1.53 1.03 -7.30
N ASP A 30 -1.59 1.01 -8.64
CA ASP A 30 -2.79 0.58 -9.38
C ASP A 30 -2.98 -0.95 -9.24
N ASP A 31 -1.90 -1.73 -9.38
CA ASP A 31 -1.92 -3.19 -9.17
C ASP A 31 -2.39 -3.53 -7.74
N LEU A 32 -1.89 -2.81 -6.72
CA LEU A 32 -2.34 -2.97 -5.33
C LEU A 32 -3.83 -2.68 -5.16
N LYS A 33 -4.36 -1.65 -5.82
CA LYS A 33 -5.78 -1.31 -5.73
C LYS A 33 -6.64 -2.44 -6.31
N GLU A 34 -6.24 -3.01 -7.43
CA GLU A 34 -6.94 -4.15 -8.03
C GLU A 34 -6.89 -5.38 -7.12
N LEU A 35 -5.72 -5.67 -6.53
CA LEU A 35 -5.57 -6.78 -5.58
C LEU A 35 -6.44 -6.59 -4.34
N PHE A 36 -6.41 -5.41 -3.73
CA PHE A 36 -7.25 -5.09 -2.56
C PHE A 36 -8.74 -5.15 -2.88
N LYS A 37 -9.12 -4.80 -4.11
CA LYS A 37 -10.49 -4.96 -4.58
C LYS A 37 -10.85 -6.44 -4.78
N HIS A 38 -9.95 -7.23 -5.38
CA HIS A 38 -10.18 -8.64 -5.64
C HIS A 38 -10.30 -9.45 -4.34
N LEU A 39 -9.46 -9.15 -3.35
CA LEU A 39 -9.48 -9.77 -2.03
C LEU A 39 -10.53 -9.17 -1.08
N ASP A 40 -11.31 -8.19 -1.55
CA ASP A 40 -12.24 -7.38 -0.76
C ASP A 40 -11.67 -6.92 0.59
N VAL A 41 -10.46 -6.35 0.54
CA VAL A 41 -9.82 -5.79 1.72
C VAL A 41 -10.62 -4.59 2.21
N GLN A 42 -11.09 -4.70 3.45
CA GLN A 42 -11.78 -3.67 4.20
C GLN A 42 -11.22 -3.56 5.62
N ASP A 43 -11.32 -2.37 6.19
CA ASP A 43 -10.92 -2.06 7.55
C ASP A 43 -9.45 -2.43 7.90
N ALA A 44 -8.56 -2.43 6.91
CA ALA A 44 -7.17 -2.86 7.07
C ALA A 44 -6.26 -1.75 7.61
N ILE A 45 -5.07 -2.13 8.07
CA ILE A 45 -3.96 -1.22 8.37
C ILE A 45 -2.86 -1.42 7.33
N MET A 46 -2.43 -0.33 6.71
CA MET A 46 -1.30 -0.34 5.80
C MET A 46 -0.02 0.01 6.55
N VAL A 47 1.04 -0.79 6.40
CA VAL A 47 2.34 -0.54 7.03
C VAL A 47 3.38 -0.42 5.93
N GLY A 48 4.06 0.71 5.84
CA GLY A 48 5.15 0.95 4.89
C GLY A 48 6.48 1.06 5.60
N HIS A 49 7.45 0.23 5.23
CA HIS A 49 8.80 0.24 5.78
C HIS A 49 9.82 0.73 4.75
N SER A 50 10.76 1.60 5.14
CA SER A 50 11.80 2.14 4.24
C SER A 50 11.22 2.76 2.95
N HIS A 51 11.48 2.17 1.78
CA HIS A 51 10.95 2.62 0.49
C HIS A 51 9.44 2.40 0.37
N GLY A 52 8.90 1.38 1.03
CA GLY A 52 7.46 1.08 1.05
C GLY A 52 6.63 2.19 1.71
N GLY A 53 7.23 3.07 2.52
CA GLY A 53 6.54 4.24 3.05
C GLY A 53 6.11 5.25 1.98
N GLY A 54 6.91 5.40 0.91
CA GLY A 54 6.57 6.23 -0.24
C GLY A 54 5.39 5.66 -1.02
N GLU A 55 5.32 4.33 -1.15
CA GLU A 55 4.22 3.64 -1.82
C GLU A 55 2.91 3.71 -1.04
N VAL A 56 2.95 3.54 0.28
CA VAL A 56 1.77 3.75 1.14
C VAL A 56 1.24 5.17 0.94
N THR A 57 2.13 6.16 0.94
CA THR A 57 1.75 7.57 0.77
C THR A 57 1.15 7.81 -0.63
N HIS A 58 1.82 7.31 -1.68
CA HIS A 58 1.38 7.46 -3.06
C HIS A 58 0.04 6.75 -3.35
N TYR A 59 -0.15 5.55 -2.79
CA TYR A 59 -1.41 4.83 -2.89
C TYR A 59 -2.55 5.65 -2.27
N LEU A 60 -2.35 6.15 -1.04
CA LEU A 60 -3.39 6.87 -0.32
C LEU A 60 -3.72 8.22 -0.98
N GLU A 61 -2.72 8.89 -1.56
CA GLU A 61 -2.92 10.10 -2.37
C GLU A 61 -3.77 9.81 -3.62
N LYS A 62 -3.43 8.75 -4.37
CA LYS A 62 -4.06 8.44 -5.66
C LYS A 62 -5.43 7.74 -5.53
N HIS A 63 -5.64 6.95 -4.49
CA HIS A 63 -6.80 6.05 -4.36
C HIS A 63 -7.63 6.27 -3.10
N GLY A 64 -7.18 7.14 -2.20
CA GLY A 64 -7.87 7.48 -0.97
C GLY A 64 -7.77 6.40 0.12
N THR A 65 -8.40 6.68 1.25
CA THR A 65 -8.30 5.91 2.49
C THR A 65 -9.48 4.96 2.75
N GLY A 66 -10.44 4.87 1.83
CA GLY A 66 -11.75 4.23 2.10
C GLY A 66 -11.70 2.76 2.55
N ARG A 67 -10.62 2.04 2.23
CA ARG A 67 -10.41 0.62 2.60
C ARG A 67 -9.56 0.44 3.87
N PHE A 68 -8.95 1.51 4.36
CA PHE A 68 -7.92 1.47 5.41
C PHE A 68 -8.33 2.30 6.62
N LYS A 69 -8.24 1.71 7.80
CA LYS A 69 -8.48 2.42 9.07
C LYS A 69 -7.29 3.28 9.47
N LYS A 70 -6.08 2.81 9.16
CA LYS A 70 -4.82 3.44 9.59
C LYS A 70 -3.71 3.16 8.59
N ALA A 71 -2.71 4.03 8.59
CA ALA A 71 -1.44 3.81 7.94
C ALA A 71 -0.30 4.01 8.94
N VAL A 72 0.75 3.20 8.85
CA VAL A 72 1.95 3.28 9.69
C VAL A 72 3.17 3.35 8.78
N LEU A 73 4.07 4.29 9.07
CA LEU A 73 5.32 4.46 8.34
C LEU A 73 6.47 4.17 9.29
N VAL A 74 7.31 3.18 8.97
CA VAL A 74 8.43 2.74 9.81
C VAL A 74 9.74 2.97 9.06
N GLY A 75 10.58 3.87 9.58
CA GLY A 75 11.87 4.19 8.92
C GLY A 75 11.72 4.66 7.47
N ALA A 76 10.58 5.29 7.14
CA ALA A 76 10.23 5.63 5.78
C ALA A 76 11.10 6.76 5.22
N VAL A 77 11.44 6.65 3.95
CA VAL A 77 12.02 7.78 3.19
C VAL A 77 10.87 8.75 2.86
N PRO A 78 10.97 10.04 3.21
CA PRO A 78 9.95 11.04 2.87
C PRO A 78 9.75 11.13 1.34
N PRO A 79 8.53 11.44 0.87
CA PRO A 79 8.26 11.64 -0.56
C PRO A 79 9.06 12.82 -1.15
#